data_AF-A0A7V5FZL5-F1
#
_entry.id   AF-A0A7V5FZL5-F1
#
_cell.length_a   1.000
_cell.length_b   1.000
_cell.length_c   1.000
_cell.angle_alpha   90.00
_cell.angle_beta   90.00
_cell.angle_gamma   90.00
#
_symmetry.space_group_name_H-M   'P 1'
#
loop_
_entity.id
_entity.type
_entity.pdbx_description
1 polymer ?
#
loop_
_entity_poly.entity_id
_entity_poly.type
_entity_poly.pdbx_seq_one_letter_code
_entity_poly.pdbx_strand_id
1 'polypeptide(L)'
;MQEIVDFIVNIAREFGYLGIFIMMFLESTLFPFPSEVAMIPAGYLAAKGEMNLGFAIFVGTAGSLLGALFNYYLAKKYGRKGVLKFGKYFFFTEEKLLKVEEYFKKHGAFSTFVSR
;
A
#
# COMPACT_ATOMS: atom_id res chain seq x y z
N MET A 1 -2.23 17.16 -15.28
CA MET A 1 -2.74 15.77 -15.42
C MET A 1 -2.08 15.04 -16.59
N GLN A 2 -1.86 15.68 -17.74
CA GLN A 2 -1.09 15.11 -18.85
C GLN A 2 0.39 14.82 -18.49
N GLU A 3 1.08 15.72 -17.78
CA GLU A 3 2.48 15.49 -17.38
C GLU A 3 2.70 14.25 -16.50
N ILE A 4 1.73 13.91 -15.65
CA ILE A 4 1.79 12.70 -14.80
C ILE A 4 1.67 11.46 -15.67
N VAL A 5 0.76 11.46 -16.64
CA VAL A 5 0.58 10.33 -17.56
C VAL A 5 1.83 10.14 -18.42
N ASP A 6 2.42 11.22 -18.94
CA ASP A 6 3.64 11.15 -19.75
C ASP A 6 4.85 10.68 -18.94
N PHE A 7 5.00 11.15 -17.69
CA PHE A 7 6.05 10.68 -16.78
C PHE A 7 5.94 9.18 -16.50
N ILE A 8 4.72 8.68 -16.31
CA ILE A 8 4.45 7.28 -15.99
C ILE A 8 4.62 6.39 -17.21
N VAL A 9 4.16 6.84 -18.38
CA VAL A 9 4.39 6.13 -19.63
C VAL A 9 5.89 6.07 -19.94
N ASN A 10 6.65 7.14 -19.70
CA ASN A 10 8.11 7.13 -19.87
C ASN A 10 8.79 6.22 -18.85
N ILE A 11 8.42 6.24 -17.56
CA ILE A 11 8.95 5.29 -16.58
C ILE A 11 8.60 3.84 -16.93
N ALA A 12 7.38 3.57 -17.39
CA ALA A 12 6.99 2.22 -17.81
C ALA A 12 7.79 1.78 -19.05
N ARG A 13 8.12 2.71 -19.95
CA ARG A 13 8.95 2.44 -21.14
C ARG A 13 10.43 2.26 -20.80
N GLU A 14 10.96 3.02 -19.84
CA GLU A 14 12.39 3.08 -19.51
C GLU A 14 12.79 2.09 -18.40
N PHE A 15 11.90 1.83 -17.43
CA PHE A 15 12.11 0.90 -16.31
C PHE A 15 11.35 -0.43 -16.43
N GLY A 16 10.41 -0.56 -17.37
CA GLY A 16 9.65 -1.81 -17.59
C GLY A 16 9.00 -2.36 -16.31
N TYR A 17 9.30 -3.61 -15.97
CA TYR A 17 8.78 -4.27 -14.76
C TYR A 17 9.25 -3.62 -13.45
N LEU A 18 10.46 -3.06 -13.42
CA LEU A 18 10.99 -2.40 -12.22
C LEU A 18 10.20 -1.13 -11.87
N GLY A 19 9.74 -0.39 -12.88
CA GLY A 19 8.89 0.80 -12.69
C GLY A 19 7.55 0.44 -12.05
N ILE A 20 6.92 -0.64 -12.53
CA ILE A 20 5.68 -1.19 -11.98
C ILE A 20 5.88 -1.60 -10.51
N PHE A 21 6.99 -2.29 -10.22
CA PHE A 21 7.30 -2.72 -8.86
C PHE A 21 7.38 -1.53 -7.89
N ILE A 22 8.13 -0.49 -8.27
CA ILE A 22 8.36 0.69 -7.43
C ILE A 22 7.05 1.46 -7.24
N MET A 23 6.25 1.64 -8.30
CA MET A 23 4.95 2.31 -8.19
C MET A 23 4.00 1.57 -7.25
N MET A 24 3.87 0.25 -7.40
CA MET A 24 3.00 -0.58 -6.57
C MET A 24 3.46 -0.60 -5.10
N PHE A 25 4.77 -0.58 -4.88
CA PHE A 25 5.35 -0.47 -3.53
C PHE A 25 5.02 0.89 -2.87
N LEU A 26 5.16 1.99 -3.62
CA LEU A 26 4.86 3.34 -3.13
C LEU A 26 3.38 3.54 -2.84
N GLU A 27 2.52 3.06 -3.73
CA GLU A 27 1.06 3.06 -3.59
C GLU A 27 0.65 2.35 -2.29
N SER A 28 1.16 1.14 -2.06
CA SER A 28 0.81 0.37 -0.87
C SER A 28 1.42 0.90 0.44
N THR A 29 2.42 1.77 0.39
CA THR A 29 3.11 2.26 1.59
C THR A 29 2.38 3.41 2.26
N LEU A 30 2.12 4.51 1.56
CA LEU A 30 1.57 5.74 2.18
C LEU A 30 0.85 6.69 1.21
N PHE A 31 1.00 6.51 -0.10
CA PHE A 31 0.47 7.46 -1.08
C PHE A 31 -0.78 6.86 -1.73
N PRO A 32 -1.96 7.50 -1.64
CA PRO A 32 -3.15 7.04 -2.34
C PRO A 32 -2.96 7.31 -3.84
N PHE A 33 -2.21 6.42 -4.50
CA PHE A 33 -2.01 6.42 -5.94
C PHE A 33 -3.08 5.54 -6.58
N PRO A 34 -3.72 5.96 -7.69
CA PRO A 34 -4.60 5.07 -8.41
C PRO A 34 -3.75 3.97 -9.06
N SER A 35 -4.00 2.72 -8.66
CA SER A 35 -3.29 1.54 -9.18
C SER A 35 -3.50 1.38 -10.69
N GLU A 36 -4.57 1.97 -11.25
CA GLU A 36 -4.83 2.04 -12.69
C GLU A 36 -3.71 2.73 -13.45
N VAL A 37 -3.02 3.68 -12.83
CA VAL A 37 -2.02 4.49 -13.53
C VAL A 37 -0.76 3.68 -13.84
N ALA A 38 -0.41 2.68 -13.02
CA ALA A 38 0.71 1.79 -13.30
C ALA A 38 0.30 0.58 -14.16
N MET A 39 -0.89 0.02 -13.91
CA MET A 39 -1.31 -1.24 -14.51
C MET A 39 -1.91 -1.10 -15.91
N ILE A 40 -2.56 0.03 -16.23
CA ILE A 40 -3.10 0.28 -17.59
C ILE A 40 -1.98 0.39 -18.64
N PRO A 41 -0.90 1.17 -18.44
CA PRO A 41 0.22 1.21 -19.38
C PRO A 41 0.92 -0.14 -19.52
N ALA A 42 1.06 -0.89 -18.42
CA ALA A 42 1.64 -2.23 -18.41
C ALA A 42 0.82 -3.21 -19.25
N GLY A 43 -0.52 -3.17 -19.12
CA GLY A 43 -1.43 -3.96 -19.95
C GLY A 43 -1.38 -3.58 -21.43
N TYR A 44 -1.26 -2.29 -21.73
CA TYR A 44 -1.11 -1.80 -23.10
C TYR A 44 0.20 -2.27 -23.76
N LEU A 45 1.33 -2.18 -23.05
CA LEU A 45 2.63 -2.67 -23.52
C LEU A 45 2.64 -4.19 -23.67
N ALA A 46 1.94 -4.91 -22.79
CA ALA A 46 1.78 -6.35 -22.91
C ALA A 46 0.93 -6.76 -24.13
N ALA A 47 -0.12 -5.99 -24.44
CA ALA A 47 -0.93 -6.20 -25.65
C ALA A 47 -0.13 -5.96 -26.94
N LYS A 48 0.88 -5.08 -26.92
CA LYS A 48 1.83 -4.87 -28.02
C LYS A 48 2.91 -5.96 -28.13
N GLY A 49 2.98 -6.89 -27.17
CA GLY A 49 4.01 -7.93 -27.12
C GLY A 49 5.37 -7.45 -26.60
N GLU A 50 5.48 -6.21 -26.14
CA GLU A 50 6.71 -5.65 -25.57
C GLU A 50 6.89 -6.06 -24.09
N MET A 51 5.82 -6.51 -23.43
CA MET A 51 5.83 -7.04 -22.06
C MET A 51 5.03 -8.33 -21.92
N ASN A 52 5.42 -9.16 -20.94
CA ASN A 52 4.68 -10.33 -20.51
C ASN A 52 3.72 -9.93 -19.38
N LEU A 53 2.42 -10.04 -19.65
CA LEU A 53 1.36 -9.69 -18.71
C LEU A 53 1.49 -10.47 -17.38
N GLY A 54 1.82 -11.77 -17.44
CA GLY A 54 1.97 -12.60 -16.25
C GLY A 54 3.10 -12.12 -15.35
N PHE A 55 4.22 -11.71 -15.95
CA PHE A 55 5.35 -11.17 -15.19
C PHE A 55 5.03 -9.78 -14.61
N ALA A 56 4.30 -8.93 -15.34
CA ALA A 56 3.84 -7.64 -14.83
C ALA A 56 2.90 -7.79 -13.62
N ILE A 57 1.97 -8.74 -13.67
CA ILE A 57 1.07 -9.06 -12.54
C ILE A 57 1.87 -9.57 -11.34
N PHE A 58 2.82 -10.49 -11.57
CA PHE A 58 3.64 -11.04 -10.51
C PHE A 58 4.47 -9.96 -9.81
N VAL A 59 5.15 -9.12 -10.60
CA VAL A 59 5.99 -8.03 -10.09
C VAL A 59 5.15 -6.95 -9.39
N GLY A 60 4.00 -6.58 -9.94
CA GLY A 60 3.08 -5.65 -9.28
C GLY A 60 2.58 -6.18 -7.93
N THR A 61 2.16 -7.46 -7.90
CA THR A 61 1.73 -8.13 -6.66
C THR A 61 2.85 -8.18 -5.63
N ALA A 62 4.07 -8.51 -6.04
CA ALA A 62 5.24 -8.52 -5.15
C ALA A 62 5.54 -7.12 -4.59
N GLY A 63 5.43 -6.07 -5.42
CA GLY A 63 5.60 -4.68 -5.03
C GLY A 63 4.60 -4.25 -3.96
N SER A 64 3.30 -4.47 -4.19
CA SER A 64 2.25 -4.16 -3.21
C SER A 64 2.40 -4.99 -1.93
N LEU A 65 2.73 -6.28 -2.03
CA LEU A 65 2.94 -7.12 -0.85
C LEU A 65 4.09 -6.59 0.03
N LEU A 66 5.20 -6.19 -0.59
CA LEU A 66 6.33 -5.60 0.12
C LEU A 66 6.00 -4.22 0.69
N GLY A 67 5.24 -3.39 -0.03
CA GLY A 67 4.77 -2.10 0.47
C GLY A 67 3.86 -2.26 1.70
N ALA A 68 2.93 -3.21 1.63
CA ALA A 68 2.05 -3.56 2.75
C ALA A 68 2.83 -4.10 3.95
N LEU A 69 3.81 -5.00 3.73
CA LEU A 69 4.67 -5.50 4.79
C LEU A 69 5.53 -4.40 5.42
N PHE A 70 6.07 -3.50 4.60
CA PHE A 70 6.84 -2.36 5.07
C PHE A 70 5.98 -1.44 5.92
N ASN A 71 4.77 -1.11 5.45
CA ASN A 71 3.81 -0.32 6.20
C ASN A 71 3.39 -1.03 7.50
N TYR A 72 3.15 -2.34 7.47
CA TYR A 72 2.84 -3.13 8.66
C TYR A 72 3.97 -3.09 9.69
N TYR A 73 5.23 -3.25 9.27
CA TYR A 73 6.39 -3.14 10.17
C TYR A 73 6.55 -1.73 10.73
N LEU A 74 6.31 -0.71 9.89
CA LEU A 74 6.35 0.68 10.29
C LEU A 74 5.26 0.97 11.32
N ALA A 75 4.01 0.54 11.07
CA ALA A 75 2.89 0.63 11.99
C ALA A 75 3.11 -0.18 13.28
N LYS A 76 3.74 -1.35 13.21
CA LYS A 76 4.06 -2.15 14.40
C LYS A 76 5.12 -1.47 15.28
N LYS A 77 6.18 -0.91 14.67
CA LYS A 77 7.31 -0.31 15.39
C LYS A 77 7.01 1.12 15.85
N TYR A 78 6.34 1.91 15.01
CA TYR A 78 6.04 3.32 15.25
C TYR A 78 4.58 3.59 15.63
N GLY A 79 3.64 2.68 15.39
CA GLY A 79 2.23 2.91 15.70
C GLY A 79 1.98 3.14 17.19
N ARG A 80 2.57 2.33 18.08
CA ARG A 80 2.41 2.54 19.53
C ARG A 80 3.02 3.87 20.01
N LYS A 81 4.23 4.20 19.53
CA LYS A 81 4.90 5.48 19.86
C LYS A 81 4.20 6.68 19.22
N GLY A 82 3.68 6.51 18.01
CA GLY A 82 2.97 7.51 17.23
C GLY A 82 1.61 7.82 17.84
N VAL A 83 0.83 6.80 18.22
CA VAL A 83 -0.45 6.97 18.91
C VAL A 83 -0.26 7.55 20.31
N LEU A 84 0.79 7.20 21.05
CA LEU A 84 1.07 7.85 22.33
C LEU A 84 1.53 9.31 22.19
N LYS A 85 2.24 9.66 21.10
CA LYS A 85 2.76 11.01 20.85
C LYS A 85 1.72 11.93 20.21
N PHE A 86 0.93 11.44 19.26
CA PHE A 86 -0.15 12.17 18.56
C PHE A 86 -1.53 11.97 19.20
N GLY A 87 -1.72 10.96 20.06
CA GLY A 87 -2.99 10.70 20.75
C GLY A 87 -3.41 11.84 21.69
N LYS A 88 -2.44 12.63 22.17
CA LYS A 88 -2.72 13.90 22.86
C LYS A 88 -3.48 14.92 22.01
N TYR A 89 -3.31 14.88 20.68
CA TYR A 89 -4.01 15.77 19.74
C TYR A 89 -5.39 15.22 19.31
N PHE A 90 -5.59 13.90 19.46
CA PHE A 90 -6.83 13.19 19.08
C PHE A 90 -7.66 12.67 20.28
N PHE A 91 -7.40 13.15 21.51
CA PHE A 91 -8.08 12.69 22.74
C PHE A 91 -8.01 11.16 23.00
N PHE A 92 -6.96 10.51 22.50
CA PHE A 92 -6.66 9.10 22.76
C PHE A 92 -5.70 8.98 23.96
N THR A 93 -6.25 8.66 25.13
CA THR A 93 -5.50 8.35 26.35
C THR A 93 -5.01 6.90 26.33
N GLU A 94 -3.83 6.63 26.92
CA GLU A 94 -3.25 5.28 27.04
C GLU A 94 -4.24 4.25 27.63
N GLU A 95 -5.06 4.66 28.60
CA GLU A 95 -6.11 3.84 29.20
C GLU A 95 -7.20 3.38 28.21
N LYS A 96 -7.57 4.22 27.24
CA LYS A 96 -8.53 3.84 26.19
C LYS A 96 -7.90 2.84 25.21
N LEU A 97 -6.62 3.01 24.93
CA LEU A 97 -5.87 2.11 24.05
C LEU A 97 -5.79 0.69 24.66
N LEU A 98 -5.52 0.62 25.98
CA LEU A 98 -5.51 -0.64 26.73
C LEU A 98 -6.89 -1.30 26.77
N LYS A 99 -7.97 -0.52 26.99
CA LYS A 99 -9.35 -1.05 26.93
C LYS A 99 -9.70 -1.62 25.55
N VAL A 100 -9.27 -0.96 24.47
CA VAL A 100 -9.51 -1.45 23.10
C VAL A 100 -8.70 -2.71 22.82
N GLU A 101 -7.42 -2.78 23.24
CA GLU A 101 -6.60 -3.99 23.13
C GLU A 101 -7.23 -5.17 23.89
N GLU A 102 -7.75 -4.94 25.10
CA GLU A 102 -8.40 -5.97 25.92
C GLU A 102 -9.73 -6.44 25.31
N TYR A 103 -10.51 -5.51 24.77
CA TYR A 103 -11.74 -5.82 24.03
C TYR A 103 -11.46 -6.64 22.75
N PHE A 104 -10.42 -6.27 21.99
CA PHE A 104 -9.97 -7.02 20.82
C PHE A 104 -9.38 -8.38 21.18
N LYS A 105 -8.67 -8.53 22.30
CA LYS A 105 -8.22 -9.85 22.79
C LYS A 105 -9.39 -10.77 23.11
N LYS A 106 -10.49 -10.22 23.64
CA LYS A 106 -11.64 -11.00 24.09
C LYS A 106 -12.65 -11.29 22.96
N HIS A 107 -12.79 -10.40 21.98
CA HIS A 107 -13.79 -10.49 20.91
C HIS A 107 -13.20 -10.38 19.49
N GLY A 108 -11.90 -10.55 19.31
CA GLY A 108 -11.18 -10.23 18.06
C GLY A 108 -11.80 -10.82 16.80
N ALA A 109 -12.26 -12.08 16.84
CA ALA A 109 -12.93 -12.70 15.69
C ALA A 109 -14.23 -11.98 15.29
N PHE A 110 -15.04 -11.57 16.26
CA PHE A 110 -16.32 -10.89 16.02
C PHE A 110 -16.12 -9.42 15.63
N SER A 111 -15.21 -8.71 16.31
CA SER A 111 -14.88 -7.32 15.97
C SER A 111 -14.27 -7.18 14.58
N THR A 112 -13.40 -8.10 14.17
CA THR A 112 -12.85 -8.10 12.80
C THR A 112 -13.90 -8.48 11.77
N PHE A 113 -14.87 -9.34 12.10
CA PHE A 113 -15.96 -9.70 11.18
C PHE A 113 -16.96 -8.56 10.96
N VAL A 114 -17.30 -7.81 12.01
CA VAL A 114 -18.29 -6.70 11.95
C VAL A 114 -17.68 -5.38 11.43
N SER A 115 -16.36 -5.22 11.52
CA SER A 115 -15.66 -3.99 11.11
C SER A 115 -15.20 -3.98 9.65
N ARG A 116 -15.32 -5.09 8.91
CA ARG A 116 -14.94 -5.14 7.49
C ARG A 116 -15.96 -4.47 6.58
#